data_AF-A0A3A0FSI8-F1
#
_entry.id   AF-A0A3A0FSI8-F1
#
_cell.length_a   1.000
_cell.length_b   1.000
_cell.length_c   1.000
_cell.angle_alpha   90.00
_cell.angle_beta   90.00
_cell.angle_gamma   90.00
#
_symmetry.space_group_name_H-M   'P 1'
#
loop_
_entity.id
_entity.type
_entity.pdbx_description
1 polymer ?
#
loop_
_entity_poly.entity_id
_entity_poly.type
_entity_poly.pdbx_seq_one_letter_code
_entity_poly.pdbx_strand_id
1 'polypeptide(L)'
;MKRGVGYCENTDCEDYAKGVFLLNHGDTFYCPRCRQLGKVEKERGFYTGNSDVFKEVRVEYNFDPINGVYREIGIVRDESLWGRNNVYTLQSPLIKTEKRALKVAEAILANLNRYRGLLNGDEIPRTTEIILSFDEPFEEFQRKLSQLSKEWEASGLREGRR
;
A
#
# COMPACT_ATOMS: atom_id res chain seq x y z
N MET A 1 -2.47 5.93 7.57
CA MET A 1 -2.81 6.90 6.51
C MET A 1 -3.75 6.21 5.53
N LYS A 2 -5.01 6.67 5.41
CA LYS A 2 -6.02 6.03 4.54
C LYS A 2 -5.92 6.61 3.13
N ARG A 3 -5.47 5.80 2.17
CA ARG A 3 -5.37 6.18 0.74
C ARG A 3 -6.50 5.51 -0.04
N GLY A 4 -6.99 6.19 -1.06
CA GLY A 4 -8.07 5.67 -1.90
C GLY A 4 -8.32 6.56 -3.11
N VAL A 5 -9.35 6.20 -3.86
CA VAL A 5 -9.82 6.96 -5.03
C VAL A 5 -11.32 7.17 -4.91
N GLY A 6 -11.75 8.41 -5.09
CA GLY A 6 -13.15 8.79 -5.24
C GLY A 6 -13.57 8.71 -6.70
N TYR A 7 -14.74 8.11 -6.96
CA TYR A 7 -15.32 7.99 -8.29
C TYR A 7 -16.71 8.60 -8.32
N CYS A 8 -17.00 9.40 -9.33
CA CYS A 8 -18.36 9.88 -9.58
C CYS A 8 -19.22 8.73 -10.15
N GLU A 9 -20.40 8.52 -9.59
CA GLU A 9 -21.35 7.50 -10.04
C GLU A 9 -22.46 8.06 -10.94
N ASN A 10 -22.56 9.38 -11.07
CA ASN A 10 -23.52 10.01 -11.97
C ASN A 10 -23.08 9.84 -13.43
N THR A 11 -23.80 9.03 -14.20
CA THR A 11 -23.54 8.74 -15.61
C THR A 11 -23.65 9.96 -16.52
N ASP A 12 -24.43 10.98 -16.12
CA ASP A 12 -24.60 12.23 -16.87
C ASP A 12 -23.50 13.24 -16.55
N CYS A 13 -22.63 12.94 -15.57
CA CYS A 13 -21.50 13.78 -15.24
C CYS A 13 -20.32 13.47 -16.17
N GLU A 14 -19.68 14.51 -16.70
CA GLU A 14 -18.43 14.34 -17.46
C GLU A 14 -17.29 13.68 -16.67
N ASP A 15 -17.35 13.71 -15.34
CA ASP A 15 -16.37 13.06 -14.46
C ASP A 15 -16.82 11.68 -13.99
N TYR A 16 -17.88 11.12 -14.59
CA TYR A 16 -18.30 9.74 -14.39
C TYR A 16 -17.12 8.79 -14.52
N ALA A 17 -16.95 7.91 -13.53
CA ALA A 17 -15.87 6.92 -13.48
C ALA A 17 -14.43 7.50 -13.51
N LYS A 18 -14.25 8.83 -13.46
CA LYS A 18 -12.91 9.44 -13.33
C LYS A 18 -12.47 9.42 -11.88
N GLY A 19 -11.26 8.93 -11.65
CA GLY A 19 -10.69 8.79 -10.31
C GLY A 19 -10.12 10.08 -9.76
N VAL A 20 -10.50 10.44 -8.53
CA VAL A 20 -9.91 11.53 -7.75
C VAL A 20 -9.10 10.94 -6.60
N PHE A 21 -7.82 11.27 -6.50
CA PHE A 21 -6.97 10.78 -5.41
C PHE A 21 -7.44 11.30 -4.05
N LEU A 22 -7.55 10.40 -3.07
CA LEU A 22 -8.00 10.72 -1.71
C LEU A 22 -6.94 10.34 -0.67
N LEU A 23 -6.63 11.31 0.20
CA LEU A 23 -5.66 11.18 1.29
C LEU A 23 -6.32 11.48 2.63
N ASN A 24 -6.16 10.61 3.63
CA ASN A 24 -6.75 10.74 4.97
C ASN A 24 -8.25 11.06 4.91
N HIS A 25 -8.93 10.39 3.98
CA HIS A 25 -10.33 10.63 3.65
C HIS A 25 -11.28 9.94 4.63
N GLY A 26 -12.47 10.52 4.78
CA GLY A 26 -13.62 9.87 5.40
C GLY A 26 -14.25 8.83 4.47
N ASP A 27 -15.40 8.28 4.88
CA ASP A 27 -16.07 7.23 4.09
C ASP A 27 -16.92 7.78 2.94
N THR A 28 -17.15 9.09 2.92
CA THR A 28 -17.99 9.78 1.94
C THR A 28 -17.15 10.60 0.96
N PHE A 29 -17.47 10.51 -0.33
CA PHE A 29 -16.90 11.33 -1.38
C PHE A 29 -18.02 12.02 -2.15
N TYR A 30 -17.83 13.31 -2.43
CA TYR A 30 -18.70 14.08 -3.31
C TYR A 30 -17.93 14.45 -4.56
N CYS A 31 -18.53 14.21 -5.73
CA CYS A 31 -17.94 14.59 -7.00
C CYS A 31 -17.64 16.10 -7.00
N PRO A 32 -16.40 16.54 -7.29
CA PRO A 32 -16.07 17.97 -7.35
C PRO A 32 -16.90 18.75 -8.38
N ARG A 33 -17.41 18.05 -9.40
CA ARG A 33 -18.13 18.63 -10.54
C ARG A 33 -19.62 18.72 -10.33
N CYS A 34 -20.32 17.58 -10.20
CA CYS A 34 -21.78 17.56 -10.02
C CYS A 34 -22.24 17.65 -8.56
N ARG A 35 -21.31 17.62 -7.60
CA ARG A 35 -21.57 17.65 -6.13
C ARG A 35 -22.44 16.51 -5.60
N GLN A 36 -22.76 15.51 -6.43
CA GLN A 36 -23.45 14.32 -6.00
C GLN A 36 -22.52 13.38 -5.24
N LEU A 37 -23.12 12.54 -4.40
CA LEU A 37 -22.41 11.47 -3.71
C LEU A 37 -21.79 10.52 -4.73
N GLY A 38 -20.56 10.10 -4.49
CA GLY A 38 -19.88 9.09 -5.28
C GLY A 38 -19.28 8.00 -4.39
N LYS A 39 -18.57 7.08 -5.04
CA LYS A 39 -17.97 5.92 -4.39
C LYS A 39 -16.54 6.19 -3.97
N VAL A 40 -16.15 5.65 -2.82
CA VAL A 40 -14.76 5.58 -2.37
C VAL A 40 -14.27 4.15 -2.51
N GLU A 41 -13.23 3.94 -3.31
CA GLU A 41 -12.47 2.69 -3.31
C GLU A 41 -11.19 2.89 -2.51
N LYS A 42 -11.03 2.13 -1.43
CA LYS A 42 -9.90 2.25 -0.51
C LYS A 42 -8.83 1.22 -0.85
N GLU A 43 -7.57 1.59 -0.65
CA GLU A 43 -6.53 0.57 -0.58
C GLU A 43 -6.75 -0.31 0.64
N ARG A 44 -6.62 -1.63 0.44
CA ARG A 44 -6.83 -2.64 1.47
C ARG A 44 -5.77 -3.72 1.40
N GLY A 45 -5.30 -4.15 2.56
CA GLY A 45 -4.35 -5.23 2.72
C GLY A 45 -4.96 -6.35 3.53
N PHE A 46 -4.75 -7.59 3.13
CA PHE A 46 -5.12 -8.76 3.91
C PHE A 46 -4.19 -9.92 3.58
N TYR A 47 -4.14 -10.93 4.45
CA TYR A 47 -3.34 -12.11 4.19
C TYR A 47 -4.09 -13.40 4.54
N THR A 48 -3.56 -14.49 3.99
CA THR A 48 -4.04 -15.85 4.26
C THR A 48 -2.87 -16.72 4.69
N GLY A 49 -3.13 -17.63 5.63
CA GLY A 49 -2.13 -18.55 6.20
C GLY A 49 -1.91 -18.33 7.70
N ASN A 50 -1.17 -19.26 8.31
CA ASN A 50 -0.92 -19.31 9.76
C ASN A 50 0.60 -19.39 10.07
N SER A 51 1.45 -18.87 9.18
CA SER A 51 2.91 -18.84 9.32
C SER A 51 3.39 -17.41 9.59
N ASP A 52 4.58 -17.24 10.17
CA ASP A 52 5.21 -15.92 10.30
C ASP A 52 6.01 -15.51 9.04
N VAL A 53 6.03 -16.37 8.02
CA VAL A 53 6.80 -16.18 6.79
C VAL A 53 5.85 -15.97 5.62
N PHE A 54 6.12 -14.92 4.83
CA PHE A 54 5.38 -14.62 3.61
C PHE A 54 6.14 -15.12 2.40
N LYS A 55 5.50 -15.97 1.60
CA LYS A 55 6.09 -16.51 0.36
C LYS A 55 5.65 -15.74 -0.87
N GLU A 56 4.48 -15.14 -0.82
CA GLU A 56 3.85 -14.55 -1.99
C GLU A 56 3.14 -13.25 -1.63
N VAL A 57 3.28 -12.27 -2.50
CA VAL A 57 2.50 -11.04 -2.49
C VAL A 57 1.75 -10.93 -3.80
N ARG A 58 0.43 -10.72 -3.68
CA ARG A 58 -0.47 -10.39 -4.78
C ARG A 58 -0.85 -8.92 -4.70
N VAL A 59 -0.87 -8.26 -5.84
CA VAL A 59 -1.38 -6.89 -5.96
C VAL A 59 -2.50 -6.91 -6.98
N GLU A 60 -3.73 -6.74 -6.52
CA GLU A 60 -4.89 -6.52 -7.38
C GLU A 60 -4.92 -5.04 -7.78
N TYR A 61 -4.87 -4.79 -9.09
CA TYR A 61 -4.74 -3.44 -9.64
C TYR A 61 -5.64 -3.24 -10.85
N ASN A 62 -5.55 -2.05 -11.45
CA ASN A 62 -6.38 -1.64 -12.58
C ASN A 62 -7.88 -1.70 -12.25
N PHE A 63 -8.26 -1.08 -11.13
CA PHE A 63 -9.65 -1.02 -10.68
C PHE A 63 -10.55 -0.37 -11.74
N ASP A 64 -11.63 -1.09 -12.06
CA ASP A 64 -12.74 -0.66 -12.90
C ASP A 64 -13.86 -0.08 -12.02
N PRO A 65 -14.03 1.24 -12.01
CA PRO A 65 -15.05 1.88 -11.16
C PRO A 65 -16.48 1.62 -11.63
N ILE A 66 -16.70 1.22 -12.88
CA ILE A 66 -18.05 0.94 -13.42
C ILE A 66 -18.55 -0.40 -12.88
N ASN A 67 -17.71 -1.44 -12.97
CA ASN A 67 -18.08 -2.78 -12.54
C ASN A 67 -17.68 -3.08 -11.08
N GLY A 68 -16.84 -2.24 -10.47
CA GLY A 68 -16.37 -2.40 -9.11
C GLY A 68 -15.39 -3.54 -8.91
N VAL A 69 -14.59 -3.88 -9.94
CA VAL A 69 -13.66 -5.02 -9.93
C VAL A 69 -12.23 -4.62 -10.26
N TYR A 70 -11.26 -5.30 -9.67
CA TYR A 70 -9.86 -5.24 -10.10
C TYR A 70 -9.68 -6.17 -11.30
N ARG A 71 -9.16 -5.65 -12.41
CA ARG A 71 -9.07 -6.40 -13.67
C ARG A 71 -7.81 -7.27 -13.76
N GLU A 72 -6.76 -6.94 -13.01
CA GLU A 72 -5.45 -7.55 -13.14
C GLU A 72 -4.81 -7.83 -11.77
N ILE A 73 -3.92 -8.83 -11.74
CA ILE A 73 -3.20 -9.25 -10.52
C ILE A 73 -1.71 -9.38 -10.85
N GLY A 74 -0.87 -8.61 -10.15
CA GLY A 74 0.58 -8.77 -10.18
C GLY A 74 1.01 -9.68 -9.03
N ILE A 75 1.87 -10.66 -9.30
CA ILE A 75 2.28 -11.66 -8.31
C ILE A 75 3.80 -11.69 -8.22
N VAL A 76 4.32 -11.60 -7.00
CA VAL A 76 5.73 -11.86 -6.69
C VAL A 76 5.80 -12.97 -5.66
N ARG A 77 6.63 -13.98 -5.93
CA ARG A 77 6.80 -15.17 -5.11
C ARG A 77 8.27 -15.45 -4.87
N ASP A 78 8.61 -15.83 -3.65
CA ASP A 78 9.91 -16.39 -3.31
C ASP A 78 9.87 -17.92 -3.47
N GLU A 79 10.55 -18.42 -4.51
CA GLU A 79 10.59 -19.85 -4.81
C GLU A 79 11.53 -20.65 -3.90
N SER A 80 12.44 -19.98 -3.20
CA SER A 80 13.36 -20.63 -2.25
C SER A 80 12.65 -21.12 -0.98
N LEU A 81 11.49 -20.52 -0.66
CA LEU A 81 10.69 -20.88 0.50
C LEU A 81 9.83 -22.12 0.22
N TRP A 82 10.10 -23.20 0.93
CA TRP A 82 9.30 -24.44 0.88
C TRP A 82 8.23 -24.47 1.98
N GLY A 83 7.20 -25.31 1.80
CA GLY A 83 6.12 -25.50 2.77
C GLY A 83 4.92 -24.55 2.65
N ARG A 84 4.03 -24.59 3.66
CA ARG A 84 2.85 -23.73 3.77
C ARG A 84 3.24 -22.39 4.37
N ASN A 85 3.33 -21.36 3.53
CA ASN A 85 3.69 -20.00 3.91
C ASN A 85 2.54 -19.04 3.61
N ASN A 86 2.56 -17.85 4.21
CA ASN A 86 1.50 -16.88 4.04
C ASN A 86 1.54 -16.23 2.66
N VAL A 87 0.35 -15.83 2.21
CA VAL A 87 0.14 -15.02 1.01
C VAL A 87 -0.50 -13.70 1.45
N TYR A 88 0.14 -12.60 1.10
CA TYR A 88 -0.41 -11.25 1.33
C TYR A 88 -1.03 -10.72 0.04
N THR A 89 -2.18 -10.06 0.14
CA THR A 89 -2.88 -9.43 -0.99
C THR A 89 -3.10 -7.96 -0.71
N LEU A 90 -2.65 -7.11 -1.64
CA LEU A 90 -2.95 -5.69 -1.68
C LEU A 90 -3.98 -5.42 -2.77
N GLN A 91 -5.09 -4.80 -2.42
CA GLN A 91 -6.01 -4.18 -3.37
C GLN A 91 -5.69 -2.70 -3.47
N SER A 92 -5.33 -2.22 -4.68
CA SER A 92 -4.99 -0.81 -4.88
C SER A 92 -5.64 -0.19 -6.11
N PRO A 93 -6.61 0.73 -5.95
CA PRO A 93 -7.20 1.45 -7.09
C PRO A 93 -6.24 2.48 -7.69
N LEU A 94 -5.13 2.76 -7.00
CA LEU A 94 -4.09 3.72 -7.41
C LEU A 94 -3.10 3.14 -8.42
N ILE A 95 -2.99 1.82 -8.49
CA ILE A 95 -2.06 1.14 -9.39
C ILE A 95 -2.80 0.83 -10.70
N LYS A 96 -2.25 1.31 -11.82
CA LYS A 96 -2.81 1.13 -13.17
C LYS A 96 -1.91 0.32 -14.10
N THR A 97 -0.70 -0.02 -13.68
CA THR A 97 0.28 -0.71 -14.52
C THR A 97 0.90 -1.90 -13.80
N GLU A 98 1.13 -2.97 -14.56
CA GLU A 98 1.80 -4.18 -14.08
C GLU A 98 3.17 -3.88 -13.48
N LYS A 99 4.00 -3.10 -14.18
CA LYS A 99 5.34 -2.72 -13.71
C LYS A 99 5.32 -2.09 -12.33
N ARG A 100 4.30 -1.27 -12.01
CA ARG A 100 4.15 -0.67 -10.68
C ARG A 100 3.64 -1.69 -9.67
N ALA A 101 2.69 -2.54 -10.06
CA ALA A 101 2.16 -3.62 -9.22
C ALA A 101 3.29 -4.57 -8.76
N LEU A 102 4.13 -5.03 -9.68
CA LEU A 102 5.26 -5.92 -9.38
C LEU A 102 6.28 -5.28 -8.44
N LYS A 103 6.65 -4.01 -8.68
CA LYS A 103 7.56 -3.27 -7.79
C LYS A 103 7.00 -3.13 -6.37
N VAL A 104 5.69 -2.88 -6.25
CA VAL A 104 5.03 -2.78 -4.94
C VAL A 104 4.99 -4.16 -4.27
N ALA A 105 4.66 -5.22 -5.02
CA ALA A 105 4.63 -6.58 -4.51
C ALA A 105 5.99 -7.02 -3.97
N GLU A 106 7.07 -6.76 -4.70
CA GLU A 106 8.45 -7.04 -4.30
C GLU A 106 8.84 -6.28 -3.01
N ALA A 107 8.54 -4.98 -2.95
CA ALA A 107 8.83 -4.17 -1.77
C ALA A 107 8.05 -4.65 -0.53
N ILE A 108 6.78 -5.03 -0.69
CA ILE A 108 5.97 -5.60 0.40
C ILE A 108 6.55 -6.93 0.85
N LEU A 109 6.89 -7.83 -0.08
CA LEU A 109 7.42 -9.15 0.25
C LEU A 109 8.75 -9.03 1.03
N ALA A 110 9.63 -8.14 0.59
CA ALA A 110 10.88 -7.84 1.27
C ALA A 110 10.65 -7.33 2.71
N ASN A 111 9.69 -6.40 2.90
CA ASN A 111 9.42 -5.83 4.21
C ASN A 111 8.72 -6.81 5.16
N LEU A 112 7.77 -7.60 4.68
CA LEU A 112 7.07 -8.60 5.48
C LEU A 112 8.04 -9.64 6.06
N ASN A 113 9.01 -10.08 5.28
CA ASN A 113 10.02 -11.05 5.76
C ASN A 113 11.14 -10.39 6.57
N ARG A 114 11.43 -9.10 6.35
CA ARG A 114 12.43 -8.34 7.13
C ARG A 114 11.93 -7.97 8.52
N TYR A 115 10.66 -7.61 8.65
CA TYR A 115 10.05 -7.16 9.90
C TYR A 115 8.90 -8.10 10.26
N ARG A 116 9.20 -9.17 11.00
CA ARG A 116 8.18 -10.13 11.45
C ARG A 116 7.25 -9.47 12.47
N GLY A 117 5.95 -9.76 12.39
CA GLY A 117 4.93 -9.15 13.26
C GLY A 117 4.47 -7.75 12.84
N LEU A 118 4.82 -7.29 11.64
CA LEU A 118 4.47 -5.95 11.12
C LEU A 118 2.97 -5.74 10.84
N LEU A 119 2.20 -6.82 10.74
CA LEU A 119 0.79 -6.75 10.33
C LEU A 119 -0.12 -6.83 11.56
N ASN A 120 -0.75 -5.70 11.91
CA ASN A 120 -1.91 -5.66 12.80
C ASN A 120 -3.19 -5.48 11.96
N GLY A 121 -3.96 -6.56 11.77
CA GLY A 121 -5.22 -6.51 11.02
C GLY A 121 -5.05 -6.13 9.54
N ASP A 122 -5.83 -5.15 9.06
CA ASP A 122 -5.88 -4.71 7.65
C ASP A 122 -4.78 -3.69 7.27
N GLU A 123 -3.70 -3.61 8.05
CA GLU A 123 -2.63 -2.64 7.79
C GLU A 123 -1.83 -2.99 6.55
N ILE A 124 -1.62 -1.99 5.68
CA ILE A 124 -0.75 -2.12 4.51
C ILE A 124 0.69 -1.90 4.95
N PRO A 125 1.61 -2.87 4.75
CA PRO A 125 3.02 -2.71 5.03
C PRO A 125 3.55 -1.46 4.34
N ARG A 126 4.05 -0.52 5.15
CA ARG A 126 4.59 0.71 4.60
C ARG A 126 5.94 0.39 3.96
N THR A 127 5.98 0.47 2.64
CA THR A 127 7.14 0.05 1.84
C THR A 127 8.36 0.97 1.98
N THR A 128 8.20 2.13 2.61
CA THR A 128 9.22 3.19 2.72
C THR A 128 9.60 3.50 4.17
N GLU A 129 9.09 2.76 5.15
CA GLU A 129 9.40 3.03 6.56
C GLU A 129 10.47 2.07 7.07
N ILE A 130 11.47 2.63 7.74
CA ILE A 130 12.43 1.87 8.54
C ILE A 130 11.84 1.80 9.95
N ILE A 131 11.45 0.62 10.38
CA ILE A 131 10.96 0.41 11.75
C ILE A 131 12.15 0.37 12.70
N LEU A 132 12.09 1.20 13.73
CA LEU A 132 12.96 1.14 14.90
C LEU A 132 12.21 0.39 15.99
N SER A 133 12.77 -0.71 16.47
CA SER A 133 12.26 -1.44 17.62
C SER A 133 13.27 -1.36 18.76
N PHE A 134 12.80 -1.02 19.97
CA PHE A 134 13.63 -0.98 21.17
C PHE A 134 13.96 -2.38 21.71
N ASP A 135 13.25 -3.41 21.21
CA ASP A 135 13.49 -4.80 21.58
C ASP A 135 14.55 -5.47 20.67
N GLU A 136 15.02 -4.78 19.62
CA GLU A 136 16.09 -5.27 18.76
C GLU A 136 17.47 -5.16 19.44
N PRO A 137 18.44 -6.03 19.08
CA PRO A 137 19.82 -5.89 19.54
C PRO A 137 20.37 -4.49 19.25
N PHE A 138 21.08 -3.91 20.22
CA PHE A 138 21.54 -2.52 20.17
C PHE A 138 22.29 -2.16 18.88
N GLU A 139 23.12 -3.07 18.35
CA GLU A 139 23.85 -2.86 17.09
C GLU A 139 22.91 -2.70 15.89
N GLU A 140 21.83 -3.48 15.83
CA GLU A 140 20.85 -3.41 14.77
C GLU A 140 20.02 -2.12 14.85
N PHE A 141 19.62 -1.75 16.07
CA PHE A 141 18.94 -0.48 16.35
C PHE A 141 19.82 0.72 15.94
N GLN A 142 21.09 0.75 16.38
CA GLN A 142 22.03 1.82 16.08
C GLN A 142 22.29 1.95 14.57
N ARG A 143 22.40 0.82 13.86
CA ARG A 143 22.54 0.81 12.40
C ARG A 143 21.32 1.41 11.70
N LYS A 144 20.11 0.98 12.07
CA LYS A 144 18.85 1.49 11.49
C LYS A 144 18.68 2.99 11.77
N LEU A 145 18.99 3.43 13.00
CA LEU A 145 18.96 4.84 13.38
C LEU A 145 19.97 5.68 12.59
N SER A 146 21.18 5.16 12.37
CA SER A 146 22.21 5.83 11.57
C SER A 146 21.81 5.97 10.10
N GLN A 147 21.16 4.94 9.54
CA GLN A 147 20.61 5.00 8.18
C GLN A 147 19.52 6.05 8.07
N LEU A 148 18.54 6.05 9.00
CA LEU A 148 17.48 7.06 9.05
C LEU A 148 18.04 8.48 9.18
N SER A 149 19.08 8.67 9.99
CA SER A 149 19.74 9.96 10.14
C SER A 149 20.33 10.46 8.82
N LYS A 150 21.00 9.59 8.05
CA LYS A 150 21.57 9.94 6.74
C LYS A 150 20.50 10.27 5.70
N GLU A 151 19.44 9.48 5.66
CA GLU A 151 18.30 9.70 4.76
C GLU A 151 17.58 11.01 5.09
N TRP A 152 17.43 11.32 6.39
CA TRP A 152 16.88 12.59 6.86
C TRP A 152 17.76 13.78 6.45
N GLU A 153 19.07 13.69 6.62
CA GLU A 153 20.00 14.74 6.19
C GLU A 153 19.97 14.97 4.68
N ALA A 154 19.89 13.90 3.88
CA ALA A 154 19.81 13.97 2.43
C ALA A 154 18.47 14.53 1.90
N SER A 155 17.41 14.51 2.71
CA SER A 155 16.06 14.92 2.29
C SER A 155 15.89 16.44 2.07
N GLY A 156 16.84 17.27 2.52
CA GLY A 156 16.76 18.73 2.39
C GLY A 156 15.68 19.39 3.27
N LEU A 157 14.97 18.62 4.11
CA LEU A 157 13.91 19.12 5.01
C LEU A 157 14.41 20.06 6.13
N ARG A 158 15.72 20.38 6.17
CA ARG A 158 16.29 21.38 7.09
C ARG A 158 15.88 22.82 6.74
N GLU A 159 15.51 23.11 5.49
CA GLU A 159 15.26 24.50 5.01
C GLU A 159 13.77 24.89 4.98
N GLY A 160 13.07 24.64 6.08
CA GLY A 160 11.67 25.02 6.26
C GLY A 160 11.43 25.97 7.44
N ARG A 161 12.39 26.83 7.79
CA ARG A 161 12.19 27.97 8.71
C ARG A 161 13.10 29.14 8.38
N ARG A 162 12.60 30.07 7.57
CA ARG A 162 12.60 31.52 7.86
C ARG A 162 11.58 32.22 6.97
#